data_AF-A0A382VYF6-F1
#
_entry.id   AF-A0A382VYF6-F1
#
_cell.length_a   1.000
_cell.length_b   1.000
_cell.length_c   1.000
_cell.angle_alpha   90.00
_cell.angle_beta   90.00
_cell.angle_gamma   90.00
#
_symmetry.space_group_name_H-M   'P 1'
#
loop_
_entity.id
_entity.type
_entity.pdbx_description
1 polymer ?
#
loop_
_entity_poly.entity_id
_entity_poly.type
_entity_poly.pdbx_seq_one_letter_code
_entity_poly.pdbx_strand_id
1 'polypeptide(L)'
;MQLNAIELANALRSGIHRVILAQDALNSINVFPVADADTGTNLSMTLGEVLETLSVADETHLGSFMASVADILLDSARGNSGSIIAQFFQGMSDSAADETQFT
;
A
#
# COMPACT_ATOMS: atom_id res chain seq x y z
N MET A 1 11.15 13.89 11.12
CA MET A 1 10.96 12.63 11.88
C MET A 1 11.54 11.59 10.97
N GLN A 2 12.60 10.87 11.37
CA GLN A 2 13.22 9.88 10.48
C GLN A 2 12.31 8.65 10.42
N LEU A 3 12.08 8.12 9.22
CA LEU A 3 11.29 6.90 8.98
C LEU A 3 12.17 5.89 8.25
N ASN A 4 12.64 4.87 8.96
CA ASN A 4 13.34 3.72 8.38
C ASN A 4 12.36 2.62 7.91
N ALA A 5 12.89 1.56 7.30
CA ALA A 5 12.09 0.45 6.77
C ALA A 5 11.18 -0.21 7.82
N ILE A 6 11.67 -0.39 9.07
CA ILE A 6 10.91 -1.03 10.15
C ILE A 6 9.74 -0.14 10.59
N GLU A 7 10.01 1.16 10.78
CA GLU A 7 8.98 2.13 11.15
C GLU A 7 7.92 2.24 10.06
N LEU A 8 8.34 2.23 8.79
CA LEU A 8 7.44 2.27 7.65
C LEU A 8 6.62 0.97 7.51
N ALA A 9 7.22 -0.20 7.73
CA ALA A 9 6.51 -1.48 7.72
C ALA A 9 5.41 -1.53 8.79
N ASN A 10 5.69 -1.01 9.99
CA ASN A 10 4.70 -0.92 11.07
C ASN A 10 3.58 0.09 10.75
N ALA A 11 3.94 1.23 10.14
CA ALA A 11 2.97 2.20 9.67
C ALA A 11 2.07 1.62 8.57
N LEU A 12 2.63 0.90 7.60
CA LEU A 12 1.90 0.23 6.53
C LEU A 12 0.98 -0.85 7.07
N ARG A 13 1.46 -1.73 7.96
CA ARG A 13 0.61 -2.74 8.61
C ARG A 13 -0.62 -2.12 9.26
N SER A 14 -0.39 -1.05 10.04
CA SER A 14 -1.48 -0.34 10.73
C SER A 14 -2.44 0.33 9.74
N GLY A 15 -1.91 0.97 8.70
CA GLY A 15 -2.70 1.62 7.65
C GLY A 15 -3.53 0.62 6.85
N ILE A 16 -2.96 -0.50 6.44
CA ILE A 16 -3.64 -1.55 5.68
C ILE A 16 -4.78 -2.14 6.51
N HIS A 17 -4.54 -2.49 7.78
CA HIS A 17 -5.63 -2.95 8.66
C HIS A 17 -6.75 -1.91 8.78
N ARG A 18 -6.41 -0.62 8.84
CA ARG A 18 -7.42 0.45 8.88
C ARG A 18 -8.24 0.52 7.59
N VAL A 19 -7.62 0.32 6.43
CA VAL A 19 -8.32 0.27 5.14
C VAL A 19 -9.27 -0.93 5.08
N ILE A 20 -8.80 -2.11 5.45
CA ILE A 20 -9.60 -3.34 5.49
C ILE A 20 -10.81 -3.17 6.43
N LEU A 21 -10.59 -2.62 7.64
CA LEU A 21 -11.68 -2.34 8.59
C LEU A 21 -12.67 -1.29 8.09
N ALA A 22 -12.24 -0.41 7.18
CA ALA A 22 -13.08 0.63 6.58
C ALA A 22 -13.67 0.22 5.22
N GLN A 23 -13.51 -1.04 4.80
CA GLN A 23 -13.93 -1.52 3.48
C GLN A 23 -15.35 -1.11 3.10
N ASP A 24 -16.34 -1.38 3.97
CA ASP A 24 -17.75 -1.08 3.66
C ASP A 24 -18.01 0.42 3.57
N ALA A 25 -17.36 1.21 4.43
CA ALA A 25 -17.42 2.67 4.35
C ALA A 25 -16.81 3.15 3.02
N LEU A 26 -15.67 2.60 2.60
CA LEU A 26 -15.01 2.92 1.33
C LEU A 26 -15.82 2.46 0.11
N ASN A 27 -16.54 1.34 0.20
CA ASN A 27 -17.48 0.92 -0.84
C ASN A 27 -18.65 1.91 -0.97
N SER A 28 -19.05 2.55 0.13
CA SER A 28 -20.18 3.49 0.15
C SER A 28 -19.87 4.91 -0.34
N ILE A 29 -18.60 5.31 -0.45
CA ILE A 29 -18.25 6.69 -0.84
C ILE A 29 -18.29 6.93 -2.36
N ASN A 30 -18.19 5.88 -3.19
CA ASN A 30 -18.20 6.04 -4.64
C ASN A 30 -19.64 6.18 -5.16
N VAL A 31 -20.06 7.41 -5.46
CA VAL A 31 -21.44 7.77 -5.78
C VAL A 31 -21.64 8.41 -7.17
N PHE A 32 -20.62 8.48 -8.03
CA PHE A 32 -20.73 9.07 -9.38
C PHE A 32 -19.84 8.38 -10.44
N PRO A 33 -20.29 8.22 -11.71
CA PRO A 33 -21.66 8.32 -12.21
C PRO A 33 -22.50 7.06 -11.95
N VAL A 34 -21.84 5.93 -11.68
CA VAL A 34 -22.43 4.65 -11.28
C VAL A 34 -21.66 4.16 -10.06
N ALA A 35 -22.37 3.80 -9.00
CA ALA A 35 -21.76 3.26 -7.79
C ALA A 35 -21.42 1.78 -8.01
N ASP A 36 -20.17 1.51 -8.41
CA ASP A 36 -19.68 0.13 -8.54
C ASP A 36 -19.49 -0.55 -7.16
N ALA A 37 -19.56 0.23 -6.08
CA ALA A 37 -19.57 -0.20 -4.69
C ALA A 37 -18.43 -1.18 -4.31
N ASP A 38 -17.30 -1.08 -5.03
CA ASP A 38 -16.18 -2.01 -4.96
C ASP A 38 -14.85 -1.34 -4.57
N THR A 39 -14.85 -0.02 -4.33
CA THR A 39 -13.61 0.75 -4.07
C THR A 39 -12.86 0.21 -2.85
N GLY A 40 -13.56 -0.02 -1.75
CA GLY A 40 -13.00 -0.62 -0.54
C GLY A 40 -12.56 -2.07 -0.77
N THR A 41 -13.34 -2.86 -1.50
CA THR A 41 -13.02 -4.25 -1.83
C THR A 41 -11.71 -4.33 -2.65
N ASN A 42 -11.61 -3.52 -3.70
CA ASN A 42 -10.43 -3.40 -4.55
C ASN A 42 -9.19 -3.00 -3.74
N LEU A 43 -9.32 -1.98 -2.88
CA LEU A 43 -8.22 -1.55 -2.01
C LEU A 43 -7.82 -2.62 -0.99
N SER A 44 -8.78 -3.33 -0.40
CA SER A 44 -8.52 -4.37 0.59
C SER A 44 -7.83 -5.59 -0.02
N MET A 45 -8.21 -5.97 -1.25
CA MET A 45 -7.54 -7.03 -2.01
C MET A 45 -6.11 -6.62 -2.36
N THR A 46 -5.91 -5.43 -2.95
CA THR A 46 -4.57 -4.97 -3.35
C THR A 46 -3.63 -4.78 -2.16
N LEU A 47 -4.09 -4.13 -1.10
CA LEU A 47 -3.24 -3.88 0.08
C LEU A 47 -3.07 -5.12 0.96
N GLY A 48 -4.01 -6.06 0.92
CA GLY A 48 -3.97 -7.29 1.71
C GLY A 48 -2.75 -8.16 1.40
N GLU A 49 -2.38 -8.28 0.13
CA GLU A 49 -1.21 -9.06 -0.32
C GLU A 49 0.11 -8.53 0.28
N VAL A 50 0.21 -7.22 0.53
CA VAL A 50 1.40 -6.61 1.15
C VAL A 50 1.60 -7.09 2.59
N LEU A 51 0.53 -7.38 3.34
CA LEU A 51 0.64 -7.78 4.75
C LEU A 51 1.47 -9.05 4.96
N GLU A 52 1.45 -9.96 4.01
CA GLU A 52 2.22 -11.21 4.06
C GLU A 52 3.72 -10.91 4.01
N THR A 53 4.13 -9.99 3.13
CA THR A 53 5.54 -9.57 2.96
C THR A 53 6.05 -8.71 4.12
N LEU A 54 5.18 -7.91 4.75
CA LEU A 54 5.57 -7.10 5.91
C LEU A 54 5.97 -7.95 7.13
N SER A 55 5.70 -9.26 7.14
CA SER A 55 6.13 -10.17 8.20
C SER A 55 7.58 -10.67 8.05
N VAL A 56 8.17 -10.49 6.86
CA VAL A 56 9.47 -11.06 6.45
C VAL A 56 10.58 -10.00 6.44
N ALA A 57 10.28 -8.74 6.81
CA ALA A 57 11.22 -7.63 6.68
C ALA A 57 12.36 -7.69 7.71
N ASP A 58 13.37 -8.53 7.43
CA ASP A 58 14.74 -8.42 7.94
C ASP A 58 15.54 -7.37 7.15
N GLU A 59 14.94 -6.76 6.12
CA GLU A 59 15.55 -5.73 5.29
C GLU A 59 15.66 -4.39 6.03
N THR A 60 16.90 -4.01 6.37
CA THR A 60 17.22 -2.72 6.97
C THR A 60 17.27 -1.57 5.96
N HIS A 61 17.14 -1.85 4.66
CA HIS A 61 17.29 -0.86 3.60
C HIS A 61 15.94 -0.39 3.05
N LEU A 62 15.63 0.87 3.26
CA LEU A 62 14.35 1.47 2.87
C LEU A 62 14.08 1.37 1.36
N GLY A 63 15.09 1.63 0.52
CA GLY A 63 14.98 1.48 -0.94
C GLY A 63 14.46 0.11 -1.38
N SER A 64 15.13 -0.97 -0.96
CA SER A 64 14.74 -2.35 -1.28
C SER A 64 13.37 -2.71 -0.72
N PHE A 65 13.06 -2.26 0.51
CA PHE A 65 11.75 -2.46 1.12
C PHE A 65 10.64 -1.81 0.27
N MET A 66 10.82 -0.55 -0.14
CA MET A 66 9.85 0.18 -0.96
C MET A 66 9.69 -0.43 -2.34
N ALA A 67 10.77 -0.92 -2.95
CA ALA A 67 10.72 -1.62 -4.22
C ALA A 67 9.90 -2.90 -4.13
N SER A 68 10.08 -3.71 -3.08
CA SER A 68 9.29 -4.92 -2.86
C SER A 68 7.80 -4.60 -2.65
N VAL A 69 7.49 -3.58 -1.84
CA VAL A 69 6.10 -3.14 -1.62
C VAL A 69 5.45 -2.67 -2.92
N ALA A 70 6.16 -1.87 -3.72
CA ALA A 70 5.65 -1.37 -4.99
C ALA A 70 5.37 -2.52 -5.99
N ASP A 71 6.30 -3.46 -6.12
CA ASP A 71 6.18 -4.62 -7.00
C ASP A 71 4.94 -5.46 -6.68
N ILE A 72 4.74 -5.78 -5.39
CA ILE A 72 3.56 -6.52 -4.92
C ILE A 72 2.26 -5.76 -5.20
N LEU A 73 2.25 -4.44 -4.98
CA LEU A 73 1.06 -3.63 -5.22
C LEU A 73 0.72 -3.55 -6.70
N LEU A 74 1.72 -3.51 -7.59
CA LEU A 74 1.51 -3.55 -9.04
C LEU A 74 0.90 -4.90 -9.48
N ASP A 75 1.41 -6.01 -8.96
CA ASP A 75 0.93 -7.35 -9.29
C ASP A 75 -0.47 -7.64 -8.72
N SER A 76 -0.77 -7.11 -7.53
CA SER A 76 -2.03 -7.33 -6.83
C SER A 76 -3.09 -6.26 -7.10
N ALA A 77 -2.80 -5.25 -7.94
CA ALA A 77 -3.70 -4.14 -8.22
C ALA A 77 -5.07 -4.63 -8.76
N ARG A 78 -6.15 -4.23 -8.10
CA ARG A 78 -7.53 -4.51 -8.50
C ARG A 78 -8.29 -3.21 -8.75
N GLY A 79 -8.92 -3.12 -9.92
CA GLY A 79 -9.71 -1.95 -10.31
C GLY A 79 -8.91 -0.64 -10.30
N ASN A 80 -9.63 0.46 -10.49
CA ASN A 80 -9.00 1.79 -10.58
C ASN A 80 -8.34 2.22 -9.26
N SER A 81 -8.96 1.93 -8.12
CA SER A 81 -8.44 2.31 -6.81
C SER A 81 -7.16 1.55 -6.46
N GLY A 82 -7.09 0.26 -6.76
CA GLY A 82 -5.88 -0.54 -6.59
C GLY A 82 -4.74 -0.03 -7.48
N SER A 83 -5.00 0.23 -8.77
CA SER A 83 -3.98 0.78 -9.68
C SER A 83 -3.45 2.15 -9.24
N ILE A 84 -4.31 3.05 -8.76
CA ILE A 84 -3.87 4.37 -8.27
C ILE A 84 -2.94 4.22 -7.06
N ILE A 85 -3.29 3.35 -6.11
CA ILE A 85 -2.44 3.08 -4.95
C ILE A 85 -1.11 2.44 -5.36
N ALA A 86 -1.13 1.46 -6.26
CA ALA A 86 0.09 0.84 -6.76
C ALA A 86 1.04 1.87 -7.39
N GLN A 87 0.51 2.75 -8.24
CA GLN A 87 1.30 3.82 -8.85
C GLN A 87 1.82 4.86 -7.85
N PHE A 88 1.05 5.16 -6.80
CA PHE A 88 1.51 6.04 -5.72
C PHE A 88 2.72 5.44 -4.99
N PHE A 89 2.67 4.15 -4.67
CA PHE A 89 3.80 3.44 -4.04
C PHE A 89 4.99 3.26 -4.99
N GLN A 90 4.75 3.04 -6.29
CA GLN A 90 5.82 3.03 -7.29
C GLN A 90 6.57 4.37 -7.29
N GLY A 91 5.86 5.50 -7.31
CA GLY A 91 6.50 6.82 -7.25
C GLY A 91 7.30 7.06 -5.96
N MET A 92 6.81 6.55 -4.82
CA MET A 92 7.57 6.60 -3.57
C MET A 92 8.81 5.70 -3.61
N SER A 93 8.72 4.51 -4.22
CA SER A 93 9.85 3.61 -4.42
C SER A 93 10.93 4.24 -5.31
N ASP A 94 10.53 4.88 -6.40
CA ASP A 94 11.46 5.57 -7.30
C ASP A 94 12.23 6.69 -6.57
N SER A 95 11.57 7.37 -5.62
CA SER A 95 12.20 8.37 -4.76
C SER A 95 13.04 7.76 -3.65
N ALA A 96 12.72 6.55 -3.18
CA ALA A 96 13.45 5.86 -2.13
C ALA A 96 14.81 5.37 -2.64
N ALA A 97 14.92 4.88 -3.87
CA ALA A 97 16.18 4.49 -4.53
C ALA A 97 17.21 3.83 -3.57
N ASP A 98 18.32 4.51 -3.28
CA ASP A 98 19.40 4.05 -2.40
C ASP A 98 19.31 4.63 -0.97
N GLU A 99 18.19 5.24 -0.60
CA GLU A 99 17.95 5.80 0.73
C GLU A 99 17.73 4.72 1.78
N THR A 100 18.17 5.04 2.99
CA THR A 100 17.98 4.19 4.18
C THR A 100 16.88 4.72 5.11
N GLN A 101 16.46 5.98 4.92
CA GLN A 101 15.41 6.63 5.71
C GLN A 101 14.76 7.81 4.95
N PHE A 102 13.48 8.06 5.18
CA PHE A 102 12.82 9.33 4.80
C PHE A 102 12.96 10.36 5.92
N THR A 103 13.02 11.66 5.58
CA THR A 103 13.22 12.78 6.54
C THR A 103 12.02 13.68 6.71
#